data_AF-A0A1J5Q5W3-F1
#
_entry.id   AF-A0A1J5Q5W3-F1
#
_cell.length_a   1.000
_cell.length_b   1.000
_cell.length_c   1.000
_cell.angle_alpha   90.00
_cell.angle_beta   90.00
_cell.angle_gamma   90.00
#
_symmetry.space_group_name_H-M   'P 1'
#
loop_
_entity.id
_entity.type
_entity.pdbx_description
1 polymer ?
#
loop_
_entity_poly.entity_id
_entity_poly.type
_entity_poly.pdbx_seq_one_letter_code
_entity_poly.pdbx_strand_id
1 'polypeptide(L)'
;MTSASPSPTAVPLHVRSITPDAATRLTGTAPIVVLFDEPVAADGPMPQIQPAVAGTWSQPDPTTLRFDPAAPLVPDTSLTVTIAGGAAGVRADNGGLLSTATTITYQVADGSPLRLQQILAELHYLPVDFTPTTPEVRTAAAQGAMAFNPPPGQFAMRFASTPAPLAALWQPGAAPALTRGAVMTFEKVHSLVVDGVAGPAVWTALLHDAVDQTMDPQPYSWAWTTLTHPETLTIWVDGQFVFSSKANTGIPAAPTPTGSWPVYARYRTQTMTGTNPDGTTYNDPGVPYVNYFRGGDAIHGFQRASYGTEQSLGCVELPYAAAAQVWTLIDYGTIVTVTP
;
A
#
# COMPACT_ATOMS: atom_id res chain seq x y z
N MET A 1 -27.37 -16.83 -68.01
CA MET A 1 -27.84 -16.73 -66.61
C MET A 1 -26.69 -17.20 -65.73
N THR A 2 -25.89 -16.26 -65.24
CA THR A 2 -24.81 -16.55 -64.29
C THR A 2 -25.45 -16.86 -62.94
N SER A 3 -25.38 -18.14 -62.56
CA SER A 3 -25.68 -18.64 -61.22
C SER A 3 -24.94 -17.80 -60.18
N ALA A 4 -25.68 -17.00 -59.40
CA ALA A 4 -25.13 -16.37 -58.21
C ALA A 4 -24.90 -17.50 -57.20
N SER A 5 -23.64 -17.80 -56.90
CA SER A 5 -23.30 -18.66 -55.78
C SER A 5 -23.97 -18.09 -54.51
N PRO A 6 -24.64 -18.92 -53.69
CA PRO A 6 -25.24 -18.44 -52.45
C PRO A 6 -24.15 -17.80 -51.60
N SER A 7 -24.40 -16.59 -51.10
CA SER A 7 -23.55 -15.98 -50.08
C SER A 7 -23.39 -16.98 -48.93
N PRO A 8 -22.16 -17.24 -48.46
CA PRO A 8 -21.96 -18.16 -47.35
C PRO A 8 -22.81 -17.70 -46.16
N THR A 9 -23.56 -18.62 -45.57
CA THR A 9 -24.42 -18.33 -44.43
C THR A 9 -23.54 -17.91 -43.25
N ALA A 10 -23.72 -16.70 -42.75
CA ALA A 10 -22.99 -16.21 -41.59
C ALA A 10 -23.28 -17.10 -40.37
N VAL A 11 -22.23 -17.70 -39.80
CA VAL A 11 -22.34 -18.54 -38.59
C VAL A 11 -22.10 -17.66 -37.38
N PRO A 12 -23.00 -17.63 -36.36
CA PRO A 12 -22.79 -16.83 -35.17
C PRO A 12 -21.46 -17.17 -34.48
N LEU A 13 -20.74 -16.14 -34.04
CA LEU A 13 -19.46 -16.28 -33.35
C LEU A 13 -19.69 -16.43 -31.84
N HIS A 14 -18.99 -17.35 -31.18
CA HIS A 14 -18.99 -17.48 -29.73
C HIS A 14 -17.58 -17.51 -29.17
N VAL A 15 -17.42 -16.97 -27.96
CA VAL A 15 -16.21 -17.15 -27.17
C VAL A 15 -16.25 -18.57 -26.59
N ARG A 16 -15.32 -19.42 -27.03
CA ARG A 16 -15.19 -20.81 -26.57
C ARG A 16 -14.56 -20.89 -25.19
N SER A 17 -13.50 -20.11 -24.98
CA SER A 17 -12.80 -20.03 -23.70
C SER A 17 -11.97 -18.76 -23.60
N ILE A 18 -11.72 -18.31 -22.38
CA ILE A 18 -10.71 -17.30 -22.08
C ILE A 18 -9.71 -17.94 -21.11
N THR A 19 -8.42 -17.80 -21.39
CA THR A 19 -7.33 -18.37 -20.59
C THR A 19 -6.34 -17.26 -20.20
N PRO A 20 -5.96 -17.13 -18.92
CA PRO A 20 -6.44 -17.91 -17.77
C PRO A 20 -7.94 -17.73 -17.48
N ASP A 21 -8.52 -18.62 -16.67
CA ASP A 21 -9.92 -18.49 -16.24
C ASP A 21 -10.08 -17.40 -15.15
N ALA A 22 -11.32 -17.04 -14.84
CA ALA A 22 -11.63 -15.97 -13.87
C ALA A 22 -11.19 -16.30 -12.43
N ALA A 23 -10.98 -17.58 -12.11
CA ALA A 23 -10.54 -18.01 -10.78
C ALA A 23 -9.01 -17.86 -10.62
N THR A 24 -8.28 -17.79 -11.73
CA THR A 24 -6.82 -17.65 -11.73
C THR A 24 -6.42 -16.23 -11.36
N ARG A 25 -5.52 -16.11 -10.37
CA ARG A 25 -4.86 -14.86 -10.03
C ARG A 25 -3.75 -14.57 -11.04
N LEU A 26 -3.83 -13.46 -11.75
CA LEU A 26 -2.82 -13.09 -12.74
C LEU A 26 -1.53 -12.61 -12.04
N THR A 27 -0.37 -12.93 -12.59
CA THR A 27 0.94 -12.48 -12.10
C THR A 27 1.84 -12.06 -13.25
N GLY A 28 2.79 -11.16 -12.97
CA GLY A 28 3.82 -10.76 -13.93
C GLY A 28 3.22 -10.29 -15.26
N THR A 29 3.68 -10.87 -16.36
CA THR A 29 3.22 -10.56 -17.74
C THR A 29 2.42 -11.72 -18.35
N ALA A 30 1.62 -12.43 -17.55
CA ALA A 30 0.83 -13.55 -18.05
C ALA A 30 -0.09 -13.09 -19.21
N PRO A 31 -0.06 -13.77 -20.38
CA PRO A 31 -0.90 -13.39 -21.51
C PRO A 31 -2.37 -13.75 -21.26
N ILE A 32 -3.27 -13.02 -21.90
CA ILE A 32 -4.71 -13.33 -21.91
C ILE A 32 -5.07 -13.82 -23.31
N VAL A 33 -5.66 -15.00 -23.42
CA VAL A 33 -5.99 -15.67 -24.68
C VAL A 33 -7.49 -15.89 -24.76
N VAL A 34 -8.12 -15.38 -25.80
CA VAL A 34 -9.55 -15.56 -26.12
C VAL A 34 -9.63 -16.49 -27.34
N LEU A 35 -10.22 -17.66 -27.13
CA LEU A 35 -10.45 -18.65 -28.19
C LEU A 35 -11.92 -18.58 -28.63
N PHE A 36 -12.13 -18.60 -29.95
CA PHE A 36 -13.44 -18.58 -30.58
C PHE A 36 -13.76 -19.93 -31.24
N ASP A 37 -15.04 -20.17 -31.52
CA ASP A 37 -15.51 -21.37 -32.25
C ASP A 37 -15.42 -21.24 -33.77
N GLU A 38 -15.27 -20.02 -34.29
CA GLU A 38 -15.14 -19.69 -35.71
C GLU A 38 -13.95 -18.73 -35.95
N PRO A 39 -13.36 -18.71 -37.17
CA PRO A 39 -12.33 -17.76 -37.54
C PRO A 39 -12.79 -16.30 -37.37
N VAL A 40 -12.00 -15.48 -36.68
CA VAL A 40 -12.25 -14.06 -36.41
C VAL A 40 -11.69 -13.20 -37.55
N ALA A 41 -12.45 -12.19 -37.96
CA ALA A 41 -12.02 -11.23 -38.98
C ALA A 41 -10.81 -10.41 -38.51
N ALA A 42 -9.77 -10.31 -39.34
CA ALA A 42 -8.49 -9.70 -38.97
C ALA A 42 -8.53 -8.17 -38.78
N ASP A 43 -9.51 -7.49 -39.38
CA ASP A 43 -9.76 -6.05 -39.29
C ASP A 43 -10.87 -5.72 -38.26
N GLY A 44 -11.21 -6.67 -37.38
CA GLY A 44 -12.19 -6.48 -36.31
C GLY A 44 -11.67 -5.64 -35.13
N PRO A 45 -12.57 -5.09 -34.31
CA PRO A 45 -12.18 -4.44 -33.06
C PRO A 45 -11.54 -5.47 -32.11
N MET A 46 -10.49 -5.05 -31.41
CA MET A 46 -9.85 -5.88 -30.39
C MET A 46 -10.54 -5.74 -29.03
N PRO A 47 -10.46 -6.75 -28.15
CA PRO A 47 -10.98 -6.65 -26.79
C PRO A 47 -10.33 -5.49 -26.02
N GLN A 48 -11.04 -4.95 -25.04
CA GLN A 48 -10.57 -3.86 -24.18
C GLN A 48 -10.26 -4.36 -22.77
N ILE A 49 -9.27 -3.76 -22.10
CA ILE A 49 -8.88 -4.08 -20.73
C ILE A 49 -9.00 -2.81 -19.88
N GLN A 50 -9.68 -2.91 -18.74
CA GLN A 50 -9.85 -1.82 -17.77
C GLN A 50 -9.45 -2.26 -16.35
N PRO A 51 -8.63 -1.50 -15.61
CA PRO A 51 -7.83 -0.36 -16.07
C PRO A 51 -6.92 -0.71 -17.25
N ALA A 52 -6.55 0.30 -18.03
CA ALA A 52 -5.70 0.12 -19.19
C ALA A 52 -4.35 -0.47 -18.78
N VAL A 53 -3.97 -1.58 -19.43
CA VAL A 53 -2.68 -2.24 -19.24
C VAL A 53 -1.86 -2.02 -20.51
N ALA A 54 -0.61 -1.58 -20.36
CA ALA A 54 0.30 -1.49 -21.49
C ALA A 54 0.54 -2.89 -22.08
N GLY A 55 0.32 -3.05 -23.37
CA GLY A 55 0.47 -4.33 -24.06
C GLY A 55 -0.13 -4.28 -25.46
N THR A 56 -0.10 -5.42 -26.15
CA THR A 56 -0.59 -5.53 -27.52
C THR A 56 -1.53 -6.72 -27.67
N TRP A 57 -2.68 -6.48 -28.29
CA TRP A 57 -3.49 -7.55 -28.84
C TRP A 57 -2.92 -8.01 -30.18
N SER A 58 -2.94 -9.32 -30.40
CA SER A 58 -2.55 -9.98 -31.64
C SER A 58 -3.53 -11.10 -31.97
N GLN A 59 -3.57 -11.49 -33.24
CA GLN A 59 -4.30 -12.67 -33.71
C GLN A 59 -3.27 -13.72 -34.16
N PRO A 60 -2.76 -14.57 -33.24
CA PRO A 60 -1.72 -15.54 -33.58
C PRO A 60 -2.20 -16.63 -34.55
N ASP A 61 -3.51 -16.92 -34.56
CA ASP A 61 -4.16 -17.85 -35.48
C ASP A 61 -5.61 -17.39 -35.75
N PRO A 62 -6.30 -17.93 -36.77
CA PRO A 62 -7.62 -17.46 -37.17
C PRO A 62 -8.68 -17.47 -36.06
N THR A 63 -8.56 -18.34 -35.06
CA THR A 63 -9.56 -18.53 -34.00
C THR A 63 -9.17 -17.90 -32.66
N THR A 64 -8.04 -17.22 -32.58
CA THR A 64 -7.45 -16.79 -31.32
C THR A 64 -7.13 -15.31 -31.33
N LEU A 65 -7.56 -14.59 -30.29
CA LEU A 65 -7.03 -13.27 -29.95
C LEU A 65 -6.20 -13.38 -28.67
N ARG A 66 -5.01 -12.78 -28.66
CA ARG A 66 -4.07 -12.84 -27.53
C ARG A 66 -3.58 -11.46 -27.15
N PHE A 67 -3.68 -11.13 -25.87
CA PHE A 67 -3.05 -9.96 -25.27
C PHE A 67 -1.76 -10.35 -24.59
N ASP A 68 -0.66 -9.69 -24.97
CA ASP A 68 0.63 -9.77 -24.29
C ASP A 68 0.90 -8.45 -23.56
N PRO A 69 0.90 -8.45 -22.21
CA PRO A 69 1.29 -7.27 -21.44
C PRO A 69 2.74 -6.86 -21.74
N ALA A 70 2.95 -5.57 -22.02
CA ALA A 70 4.28 -4.97 -22.22
C ALA A 70 4.95 -4.58 -20.89
N ALA A 71 4.18 -4.52 -19.82
CA ALA A 71 4.66 -4.32 -18.45
C ALA A 71 3.95 -5.31 -17.51
N PRO A 72 4.58 -5.68 -16.38
CA PRO A 72 3.96 -6.51 -15.38
C PRO A 72 2.68 -5.88 -14.85
N LEU A 73 1.71 -6.74 -14.52
CA LEU A 73 0.47 -6.33 -13.90
C LEU A 73 0.73 -5.78 -12.49
N VAL A 74 0.02 -4.72 -12.13
CA VAL A 74 0.11 -4.11 -10.80
C VAL A 74 -0.61 -5.00 -9.78
N PRO A 75 0.05 -5.36 -8.65
CA PRO A 75 -0.59 -6.17 -7.62
C PRO A 75 -1.91 -5.59 -7.09
N ASP A 76 -2.76 -6.47 -6.56
CA ASP A 76 -4.07 -6.13 -5.96
C ASP A 76 -5.05 -5.40 -6.89
N THR A 77 -4.79 -5.42 -8.20
CA THR A 77 -5.63 -4.76 -9.21
C THR A 77 -6.72 -5.71 -9.72
N SER A 78 -7.95 -5.20 -9.83
CA SER A 78 -9.03 -5.89 -10.55
C SER A 78 -9.02 -5.45 -12.02
N LEU A 79 -8.86 -6.40 -12.95
CA LEU A 79 -8.83 -6.14 -14.39
C LEU A 79 -10.07 -6.73 -15.06
N THR A 80 -10.81 -5.93 -15.83
CA THR A 80 -11.93 -6.39 -16.64
C THR A 80 -11.55 -6.41 -18.10
N VAL A 81 -11.64 -7.57 -18.73
CA VAL A 81 -11.51 -7.73 -20.19
C VAL A 81 -12.90 -7.78 -20.80
N THR A 82 -13.14 -6.92 -21.78
CA THR A 82 -14.42 -6.84 -22.51
C THR A 82 -14.20 -7.17 -23.97
N ILE A 83 -14.84 -8.25 -24.42
CA ILE A 83 -14.94 -8.64 -25.82
C ILE A 83 -16.28 -8.10 -26.31
N ALA A 84 -16.25 -6.99 -27.05
CA ALA A 84 -17.46 -6.34 -27.52
C ALA A 84 -18.22 -7.25 -28.49
N GLY A 85 -19.54 -7.37 -28.29
CA GLY A 85 -20.46 -8.00 -29.23
C GLY A 85 -21.27 -6.97 -30.01
N GLY A 86 -22.22 -7.45 -30.81
CA GLY A 86 -23.08 -6.65 -31.67
C GLY A 86 -22.39 -6.18 -32.96
N ALA A 87 -23.04 -5.25 -33.67
CA ALA A 87 -22.62 -4.82 -35.01
C ALA A 87 -21.26 -4.11 -35.06
N ALA A 88 -20.81 -3.54 -33.92
CA ALA A 88 -19.50 -2.89 -33.78
C ALA A 88 -18.51 -3.73 -32.95
N GLY A 89 -18.84 -5.00 -32.69
CA GLY A 89 -18.04 -5.93 -31.90
C GLY A 89 -17.16 -6.85 -32.72
N VAL A 90 -16.56 -7.84 -32.05
CA VAL A 90 -15.79 -8.91 -32.69
C VAL A 90 -16.72 -9.71 -33.60
N ARG A 91 -16.24 -10.05 -34.80
CA ARG A 91 -16.99 -10.76 -35.82
C ARG A 91 -16.18 -11.89 -36.44
N ALA A 92 -16.86 -12.92 -36.91
CA ALA A 92 -16.28 -13.98 -37.70
C ALA A 92 -15.93 -13.48 -39.11
N ASP A 93 -14.96 -14.11 -39.74
CA ASP A 93 -14.52 -13.81 -41.11
C ASP A 93 -15.63 -14.09 -42.16
N ASN A 94 -16.56 -14.98 -41.82
CA ASN A 94 -17.77 -15.26 -42.60
C ASN A 94 -18.91 -14.22 -42.41
N GLY A 95 -18.67 -13.15 -41.65
CA GLY A 95 -19.65 -12.10 -41.34
C GLY A 95 -20.56 -12.38 -40.16
N GLY A 96 -20.41 -13.53 -39.49
CA GLY A 96 -21.11 -13.86 -38.25
C GLY A 96 -20.76 -12.91 -37.10
N LEU A 97 -21.74 -12.59 -36.26
CA LEU A 97 -21.54 -11.67 -35.14
C LEU A 97 -21.44 -12.43 -33.82
N LEU A 98 -20.61 -11.91 -32.91
CA LEU A 98 -20.76 -12.19 -31.48
C LEU A 98 -21.99 -11.41 -31.00
N SER A 99 -23.07 -12.10 -30.64
CA SER A 99 -24.37 -11.44 -30.39
C SER A 99 -24.36 -10.47 -29.21
N THR A 100 -23.72 -10.85 -28.11
CA THR A 100 -23.61 -10.07 -26.88
C THR A 100 -22.16 -9.96 -26.43
N ALA A 101 -21.83 -8.85 -25.75
CA ALA A 101 -20.50 -8.69 -25.19
C ALA A 101 -20.19 -9.79 -24.17
N THR A 102 -18.97 -10.29 -24.19
CA THR A 102 -18.45 -11.22 -23.18
C THR A 102 -17.46 -10.48 -22.32
N THR A 103 -17.63 -10.56 -21.00
CA THR A 103 -16.74 -9.91 -20.02
C THR A 103 -16.17 -10.94 -19.08
N ILE A 104 -14.88 -10.80 -18.76
CA ILE A 104 -14.23 -11.54 -17.68
C ILE A 104 -13.51 -10.55 -16.76
N THR A 105 -13.59 -10.79 -15.45
CA THR A 105 -12.86 -10.01 -14.46
C THR A 105 -11.82 -10.91 -13.81
N TYR A 106 -10.58 -10.44 -13.83
CA TYR A 106 -9.44 -11.05 -13.16
C TYR A 106 -9.10 -10.26 -11.91
N GLN A 107 -8.62 -10.97 -10.91
CA GLN A 107 -7.84 -10.36 -9.84
C GLN A 107 -6.36 -10.62 -10.13
N VAL A 108 -5.55 -9.57 -10.11
CA VAL A 108 -4.09 -9.74 -10.02
C VAL A 108 -3.78 -10.30 -8.64
N ALA A 109 -2.74 -11.14 -8.54
CA ALA A 109 -2.28 -11.65 -7.26
C ALA A 109 -1.85 -10.50 -6.34
N ASP A 110 -1.89 -10.78 -5.05
CA ASP A 110 -1.40 -9.87 -4.03
C ASP A 110 0.13 -9.71 -4.17
N GLY A 111 0.63 -8.51 -3.89
CA GLY A 111 2.06 -8.25 -3.92
C GLY A 111 2.75 -8.92 -2.73
N SER A 112 4.00 -9.35 -2.91
CA SER A 112 4.76 -9.97 -1.82
C SER A 112 5.01 -8.96 -0.70
N PRO A 113 4.60 -9.24 0.55
CA PRO A 113 4.94 -8.39 1.69
C PRO A 113 6.45 -8.23 1.88
N LEU A 114 7.22 -9.26 1.52
CA LEU A 114 8.68 -9.19 1.54
C LEU A 114 9.19 -8.21 0.49
N ARG A 115 8.66 -8.23 -0.75
CA ARG A 115 9.11 -7.27 -1.77
C ARG A 115 8.74 -5.84 -1.41
N LEU A 116 7.53 -5.63 -0.87
CA LEU A 116 7.11 -4.33 -0.36
C LEU A 116 8.14 -3.78 0.63
N GLN A 117 8.56 -4.60 1.59
CA GLN A 117 9.57 -4.24 2.57
C GLN A 117 10.95 -4.00 1.97
N GLN A 118 11.38 -4.80 0.98
CA GLN A 118 12.66 -4.60 0.29
C GLN A 118 12.71 -3.23 -0.37
N ILE A 119 11.70 -2.87 -1.15
CA ILE A 119 11.66 -1.56 -1.83
C ILE A 119 11.58 -0.42 -0.80
N LEU A 120 10.70 -0.53 0.21
CA LEU A 120 10.60 0.51 1.24
C LEU A 120 11.92 0.70 2.03
N ALA A 121 12.70 -0.37 2.22
CA ALA A 121 14.03 -0.28 2.83
C ALA A 121 15.05 0.38 1.88
N GLU A 122 15.11 -0.06 0.63
CA GLU A 122 15.97 0.53 -0.41
C GLU A 122 15.71 2.03 -0.61
N LEU A 123 14.45 2.44 -0.50
CA LEU A 123 14.00 3.83 -0.65
C LEU A 123 13.96 4.61 0.67
N HIS A 124 14.54 4.05 1.74
CA HIS A 124 14.73 4.69 3.04
C HIS A 124 13.48 4.97 3.90
N TYR A 125 12.31 4.41 3.57
CA TYR A 125 11.10 4.50 4.39
C TYR A 125 11.13 3.60 5.65
N LEU A 126 12.07 2.66 5.74
CA LEU A 126 12.25 1.75 6.89
C LEU A 126 13.58 2.03 7.63
N PRO A 127 13.72 1.64 8.91
CA PRO A 127 14.95 1.82 9.69
C PRO A 127 16.03 0.77 9.37
N VAL A 128 15.81 0.00 8.31
CA VAL A 128 16.69 -1.05 7.80
C VAL A 128 17.00 -0.76 6.34
N ASP A 129 18.19 -1.17 5.92
CA ASP A 129 18.54 -1.24 4.51
C ASP A 129 18.37 -2.67 4.01
N PHE A 130 18.02 -2.82 2.74
CA PHE A 130 18.05 -4.10 2.05
C PHE A 130 19.22 -4.12 1.07
N THR A 131 20.01 -5.19 1.10
CA THR A 131 21.06 -5.45 0.12
C THR A 131 20.72 -6.74 -0.63
N PRO A 132 20.43 -6.68 -1.93
CA PRO A 132 20.17 -7.87 -2.73
C PRO A 132 21.48 -8.66 -2.94
N THR A 133 21.37 -9.98 -3.01
CA THR A 133 22.55 -10.86 -3.24
C THR A 133 23.17 -10.63 -4.61
N THR A 134 22.34 -10.25 -5.58
CA THR A 134 22.74 -9.84 -6.93
C THR A 134 22.13 -8.48 -7.24
N PRO A 135 22.84 -7.57 -7.91
CA PRO A 135 22.29 -6.27 -8.29
C PRO A 135 20.95 -6.42 -9.02
N GLU A 136 19.94 -5.68 -8.57
CA GLU A 136 18.62 -5.72 -9.17
C GLU A 136 18.59 -5.01 -10.52
N VAL A 137 17.78 -5.54 -11.44
CA VAL A 137 17.48 -4.86 -12.70
C VAL A 137 16.41 -3.80 -12.44
N ARG A 138 16.75 -2.54 -12.72
CA ARG A 138 15.89 -1.37 -12.49
C ARG A 138 15.10 -1.01 -13.74
N THR A 139 14.37 -1.97 -14.28
CA THR A 139 13.38 -1.70 -15.34
C THR A 139 11.99 -1.97 -14.78
N ALA A 140 10.98 -1.28 -15.29
CA ALA A 140 9.58 -1.50 -14.88
C ALA A 140 9.19 -2.99 -14.99
N ALA A 141 9.68 -3.68 -16.03
CA ALA A 141 9.46 -5.10 -16.24
C ALA A 141 10.06 -5.98 -15.15
N ALA A 142 11.32 -5.74 -14.78
CA ALA A 142 11.97 -6.52 -13.73
C ALA A 142 11.37 -6.22 -12.35
N GLN A 143 11.13 -4.95 -12.04
CA GLN A 143 10.58 -4.53 -10.76
C GLN A 143 9.17 -5.08 -10.54
N GLY A 144 8.29 -5.01 -11.54
CA GLY A 144 6.95 -5.57 -11.44
C GLY A 144 6.94 -7.10 -11.40
N ALA A 145 7.91 -7.80 -12.00
CA ALA A 145 8.06 -9.25 -11.82
C ALA A 145 8.50 -9.60 -10.39
N MET A 146 9.43 -8.81 -9.81
CA MET A 146 9.91 -8.97 -8.44
C MET A 146 8.85 -8.64 -7.39
N ALA A 147 7.80 -7.87 -7.74
CA ALA A 147 6.62 -7.67 -6.88
C ALA A 147 5.99 -8.98 -6.41
N PHE A 148 6.03 -10.02 -7.24
CA PHE A 148 5.52 -11.36 -6.93
C PHE A 148 6.62 -12.33 -6.50
N ASN A 149 7.85 -12.12 -6.99
CA ASN A 149 9.01 -12.99 -6.74
C ASN A 149 10.17 -12.16 -6.16
N PRO A 150 10.16 -11.86 -4.85
CA PRO A 150 11.17 -11.02 -4.23
C PRO A 150 12.57 -11.63 -4.43
N PRO A 151 13.58 -10.83 -4.82
CA PRO A 151 14.94 -11.33 -4.96
C PRO A 151 15.54 -11.69 -3.59
N PRO A 152 16.49 -12.65 -3.56
CA PRO A 152 17.21 -12.97 -2.33
C PRO A 152 18.13 -11.82 -1.91
N GLY A 153 18.24 -11.60 -0.61
CA GLY A 153 19.10 -10.57 -0.04
C GLY A 153 19.04 -10.56 1.48
N GLN A 154 19.64 -9.54 2.08
CA GLN A 154 19.72 -9.41 3.52
C GLN A 154 19.29 -8.01 3.95
N PHE A 155 18.62 -7.94 5.10
CA PHE A 155 18.33 -6.69 5.76
C PHE A 155 19.36 -6.44 6.87
N ALA A 156 19.75 -5.19 7.05
CA ALA A 156 20.55 -4.74 8.17
C ALA A 156 19.97 -3.44 8.74
N MET A 157 20.18 -3.19 10.03
CA MET A 157 19.80 -1.89 10.61
C MET A 157 20.58 -0.79 9.89
N ARG A 158 19.87 0.22 9.36
CA ARG A 158 20.47 1.34 8.65
C ARG A 158 21.32 2.20 9.58
N PHE A 159 20.91 2.30 10.84
CA PHE A 159 21.58 3.08 11.85
C PHE A 159 22.21 2.18 12.91
N ALA A 160 23.53 2.30 13.10
CA ALA A 160 24.25 1.54 14.14
C ALA A 160 23.75 1.84 15.57
N SER A 161 23.14 3.02 15.77
CA SER A 161 22.56 3.48 17.03
C SER A 161 21.05 3.23 17.15
N THR A 162 20.46 2.38 16.28
CA THR A 162 19.04 2.02 16.39
C THR A 162 18.74 1.47 17.80
N PRO A 163 17.80 2.07 18.54
CA PRO A 163 17.43 1.61 19.88
C PRO A 163 16.89 0.18 19.86
N ALA A 164 17.21 -0.61 20.89
CA ALA A 164 16.80 -2.01 20.96
C ALA A 164 15.28 -2.24 20.83
N PRO A 165 14.39 -1.43 21.44
CA PRO A 165 12.95 -1.58 21.24
C PRO A 165 12.51 -1.38 19.79
N LEU A 166 13.12 -0.44 19.06
CA LEU A 166 12.86 -0.22 17.64
C LEU A 166 13.40 -1.37 16.79
N ALA A 167 14.65 -1.80 17.05
CA ALA A 167 15.27 -2.91 16.35
C ALA A 167 14.47 -4.22 16.50
N ALA A 168 13.88 -4.46 17.67
CA ALA A 168 13.08 -5.64 17.96
C ALA A 168 11.75 -5.71 17.18
N LEU A 169 11.29 -4.59 16.61
CA LEU A 169 10.09 -4.57 15.75
C LEU A 169 10.36 -5.16 14.36
N TRP A 170 11.62 -5.28 13.96
CA TRP A 170 11.97 -5.74 12.62
C TRP A 170 11.98 -7.26 12.51
N GLN A 171 11.16 -7.77 11.59
CA GLN A 171 11.16 -9.15 11.14
C GLN A 171 10.85 -9.18 9.63
N PRO A 172 11.79 -9.63 8.78
CA PRO A 172 11.56 -9.73 7.33
C PRO A 172 10.32 -10.58 7.01
N GLY A 173 9.46 -10.06 6.13
CA GLY A 173 8.17 -10.65 5.76
C GLY A 173 7.07 -10.54 6.83
N ALA A 174 7.38 -10.06 8.05
CA ALA A 174 6.47 -10.12 9.20
C ALA A 174 6.66 -8.95 10.20
N ALA A 175 6.67 -7.71 9.72
CA ALA A 175 6.82 -6.51 10.55
C ALA A 175 5.63 -5.54 10.38
N PRO A 176 4.42 -5.89 10.84
CA PRO A 176 3.19 -5.19 10.45
C PRO A 176 3.16 -3.72 10.87
N ALA A 177 3.68 -3.38 12.06
CA ALA A 177 3.70 -1.99 12.51
C ALA A 177 4.66 -1.12 11.68
N LEU A 178 5.92 -1.56 11.52
CA LEU A 178 6.92 -0.86 10.71
C LEU A 178 6.50 -0.76 9.24
N THR A 179 6.00 -1.86 8.66
CA THR A 179 5.57 -1.89 7.26
C THR A 179 4.38 -0.96 7.04
N ARG A 180 3.36 -1.03 7.92
CA ARG A 180 2.22 -0.11 7.85
C ARG A 180 2.67 1.35 7.99
N GLY A 181 3.55 1.64 8.95
CA GLY A 181 4.09 2.98 9.13
C GLY A 181 4.80 3.51 7.89
N ALA A 182 5.71 2.72 7.31
CA ALA A 182 6.42 3.07 6.08
C ALA A 182 5.47 3.29 4.90
N VAL A 183 4.43 2.45 4.75
CA VAL A 183 3.39 2.64 3.72
C VAL A 183 2.63 3.94 3.94
N MET A 184 2.27 4.30 5.17
CA MET A 184 1.59 5.57 5.46
C MET A 184 2.46 6.80 5.16
N THR A 185 3.76 6.72 5.46
CA THR A 185 4.72 7.77 5.09
C THR A 185 4.82 7.90 3.57
N PHE A 186 4.95 6.77 2.86
CA PHE A 186 4.98 6.73 1.40
C PHE A 186 3.71 7.32 0.79
N GLU A 187 2.53 6.86 1.22
CA GLU A 187 1.23 7.40 0.80
C GLU A 187 1.18 8.93 0.97
N LYS A 188 1.67 9.43 2.11
CA LYS A 188 1.70 10.86 2.39
C LYS A 188 2.62 11.62 1.43
N VAL A 189 3.82 11.12 1.16
CA VAL A 189 4.79 11.71 0.22
C VAL A 189 4.20 11.78 -1.19
N HIS A 190 3.50 10.74 -1.61
CA HIS A 190 2.89 10.64 -2.94
C HIS A 190 1.48 11.23 -3.04
N SER A 191 0.99 11.90 -1.99
CA SER A 191 -0.38 12.46 -1.94
C SER A 191 -1.48 11.44 -2.22
N LEU A 192 -1.27 10.19 -1.79
CA LEU A 192 -2.25 9.11 -1.81
C LEU A 192 -3.14 9.17 -0.56
N VAL A 193 -4.18 8.34 -0.53
CA VAL A 193 -4.97 8.11 0.68
C VAL A 193 -4.05 7.46 1.71
N VAL A 194 -3.96 8.05 2.90
CA VAL A 194 -3.09 7.58 3.98
C VAL A 194 -3.87 6.58 4.85
N ASP A 195 -3.90 5.31 4.45
CA ASP A 195 -4.58 4.23 5.18
C ASP A 195 -3.64 3.10 5.65
N GLY A 196 -2.40 3.10 5.14
CA GLY A 196 -1.37 2.12 5.46
C GLY A 196 -1.55 0.79 4.75
N VAL A 197 -2.29 0.77 3.64
CA VAL A 197 -2.55 -0.41 2.82
C VAL A 197 -1.82 -0.26 1.48
N ALA A 198 -0.91 -1.18 1.19
CA ALA A 198 -0.21 -1.21 -0.09
C ALA A 198 -1.13 -1.73 -1.21
N GLY A 199 -2.15 -0.96 -1.59
CA GLY A 199 -3.04 -1.25 -2.71
C GLY A 199 -2.45 -0.87 -4.08
N PRO A 200 -3.25 -0.93 -5.16
CA PRO A 200 -2.77 -0.71 -6.53
C PRO A 200 -2.06 0.63 -6.74
N ALA A 201 -2.55 1.71 -6.13
CA ALA A 201 -1.93 3.04 -6.25
C ALA A 201 -0.56 3.09 -5.58
N VAL A 202 -0.41 2.48 -4.40
CA VAL A 202 0.86 2.37 -3.69
C VAL A 202 1.83 1.52 -4.50
N TRP A 203 1.42 0.34 -4.96
CA TRP A 203 2.30 -0.52 -5.79
C TRP A 203 2.75 0.16 -7.08
N THR A 204 1.84 0.88 -7.76
CA THR A 204 2.19 1.61 -8.99
C THR A 204 3.28 2.65 -8.73
N ALA A 205 3.09 3.50 -7.71
CA ALA A 205 4.06 4.52 -7.35
C ALA A 205 5.37 3.92 -6.80
N LEU A 206 5.28 2.89 -5.95
CA LEU A 206 6.43 2.24 -5.34
C LEU A 206 7.33 1.55 -6.36
N LEU A 207 6.73 0.89 -7.36
CA LEU A 207 7.49 0.27 -8.46
C LEU A 207 8.14 1.31 -9.38
N HIS A 208 7.49 2.45 -9.59
CA HIS A 208 8.07 3.58 -10.30
C HIS A 208 9.30 4.12 -9.55
N ASP A 209 9.17 4.36 -8.24
CA ASP A 209 10.26 4.85 -7.41
C ASP A 209 11.39 3.83 -7.23
N ALA A 210 11.10 2.53 -7.26
CA ALA A 210 12.13 1.50 -7.29
C ALA A 210 13.00 1.57 -8.55
N VAL A 211 12.39 1.90 -9.70
CA VAL A 211 13.11 2.10 -10.97
C VAL A 211 13.97 3.37 -10.89
N ASP A 212 13.37 4.48 -10.47
CA ASP A 212 14.01 5.80 -10.46
C ASP A 212 14.94 6.03 -9.26
N GLN A 213 14.85 5.17 -8.25
CA GLN A 213 15.52 5.29 -6.95
C GLN A 213 15.14 6.60 -6.24
N THR A 214 13.85 6.92 -6.25
CA THR A 214 13.29 8.08 -5.55
C THR A 214 13.23 7.78 -4.05
N MET A 215 14.14 8.39 -3.29
CA MET A 215 14.25 8.18 -1.84
C MET A 215 13.17 8.93 -1.08
N ASP A 216 12.83 8.44 0.13
CA ASP A 216 12.09 9.22 1.12
C ASP A 216 12.79 10.58 1.33
N PRO A 217 12.10 11.72 1.10
CA PRO A 217 12.68 13.04 1.31
C PRO A 217 12.78 13.41 2.80
N GLN A 218 12.18 12.64 3.71
CA GLN A 218 12.15 12.90 5.14
C GLN A 218 13.16 12.02 5.90
N PRO A 219 13.69 12.50 7.04
CA PRO A 219 14.44 11.65 7.95
C PRO A 219 13.52 10.61 8.60
N TYR A 220 14.07 9.47 9.01
CA TYR A 220 13.31 8.45 9.73
C TYR A 220 13.18 8.82 11.21
N SER A 221 11.96 9.08 11.64
CA SER A 221 11.60 9.41 13.03
C SER A 221 10.96 8.24 13.76
N TRP A 222 11.23 8.14 15.06
CA TRP A 222 10.62 7.19 15.99
C TRP A 222 10.31 7.87 17.31
N ALA A 223 9.10 7.67 17.82
CA ALA A 223 8.65 8.20 19.11
C ALA A 223 8.64 7.09 20.16
N TRP A 224 9.31 7.30 21.28
CA TRP A 224 9.42 6.31 22.34
C TRP A 224 8.98 6.86 23.69
N THR A 225 7.94 6.24 24.24
CA THR A 225 7.39 6.56 25.56
C THR A 225 7.77 5.48 26.57
N THR A 226 8.27 5.90 27.74
CA THR A 226 8.53 5.01 28.89
C THR A 226 7.53 5.27 29.99
N LEU A 227 6.96 4.20 30.57
CA LEU A 227 6.01 4.28 31.67
C LEU A 227 6.71 4.33 33.05
N THR A 228 7.99 4.00 33.12
CA THR A 228 8.81 4.17 34.33
C THR A 228 8.82 5.61 34.83
N HIS A 229 8.71 5.82 36.14
CA HIS A 229 8.74 7.17 36.72
C HIS A 229 10.16 7.74 36.79
N PRO A 230 10.38 8.99 36.32
CA PRO A 230 9.40 9.85 35.66
C PRO A 230 9.09 9.39 34.24
N GLU A 231 7.80 9.38 33.86
CA GLU A 231 7.35 9.02 32.52
C GLU A 231 7.91 10.00 31.49
N THR A 232 8.38 9.50 30.36
CA THR A 232 9.01 10.33 29.34
C THR A 232 8.55 9.97 27.93
N LEU A 233 8.59 10.97 27.06
CA LEU A 233 8.60 10.80 25.61
C LEU A 233 9.94 11.27 25.07
N THR A 234 10.57 10.44 24.26
CA THR A 234 11.78 10.78 23.50
C THR A 234 11.52 10.62 22.00
N ILE A 235 12.13 11.48 21.18
CA ILE A 235 12.11 11.33 19.72
C ILE A 235 13.52 11.03 19.24
N TRP A 236 13.62 9.95 18.47
CA TRP A 236 14.83 9.54 17.78
C TRP A 236 14.66 9.80 16.29
N VAL A 237 15.67 10.40 15.66
CA VAL A 237 15.69 10.75 14.24
C VAL A 237 17.05 10.34 13.68
N ASP A 238 17.06 9.51 12.64
CA ASP A 238 18.25 9.09 11.89
C ASP A 238 19.50 8.78 12.73
N GLY A 239 19.35 7.97 13.77
CA GLY A 239 20.48 7.58 14.62
C GLY A 239 20.66 8.40 15.90
N GLN A 240 19.89 9.46 16.13
CA GLN A 240 20.09 10.36 17.26
C GLN A 240 18.81 10.64 18.04
N PHE A 241 18.88 10.63 19.37
CA PHE A 241 17.83 11.20 20.20
C PHE A 241 17.92 12.72 20.15
N VAL A 242 16.94 13.36 19.49
CA VAL A 242 16.92 14.82 19.25
C VAL A 242 15.98 15.56 20.21
N PHE A 243 15.14 14.84 20.93
CA PHE A 243 14.15 15.41 21.83
C PHE A 243 13.87 14.50 23.03
N SER A 244 13.62 15.11 24.19
CA SER A 244 13.09 14.44 25.38
C SER A 244 12.20 15.40 26.17
N SER A 245 11.10 14.89 26.70
CA SER A 245 10.25 15.60 27.65
C SER A 245 9.64 14.63 28.65
N LYS A 246 9.31 15.12 29.84
CA LYS A 246 8.41 14.38 30.73
C LYS A 246 7.02 14.35 30.10
N ALA A 247 6.35 13.22 30.22
CA ALA A 247 4.99 13.02 29.74
C ALA A 247 4.10 12.57 30.88
N ASN A 248 2.78 12.74 30.71
CA ASN A 248 1.81 12.05 31.56
C ASN A 248 1.04 11.04 30.71
N THR A 249 1.07 9.79 31.14
CA THR A 249 0.40 8.68 30.48
C THR A 249 -0.90 8.32 31.20
N GLY A 250 -1.56 7.25 30.75
CA GLY A 250 -2.85 6.83 31.24
C GLY A 250 -2.81 6.33 32.69
N ILE A 251 -3.78 6.76 33.49
CA ILE A 251 -3.97 6.28 34.87
C ILE A 251 -4.22 4.76 34.92
N PRO A 252 -4.05 4.09 36.08
CA PRO A 252 -4.23 2.63 36.17
C PRO A 252 -5.60 2.12 35.72
N ALA A 253 -6.65 2.94 35.84
CA ALA A 253 -8.01 2.60 35.39
C ALA A 253 -8.24 2.80 33.88
N ALA A 254 -7.35 3.52 33.19
CA ALA A 254 -7.37 3.78 31.75
C ALA A 254 -5.92 3.91 31.24
N PRO A 255 -5.14 2.81 31.28
CA PRO A 255 -3.70 2.86 31.07
C PRO A 255 -3.33 3.13 29.61
N THR A 256 -2.20 3.80 29.39
CA THR A 256 -1.60 3.83 28.05
C THR A 256 -1.10 2.44 27.68
N PRO A 257 -1.52 1.87 26.55
CA PRO A 257 -1.15 0.50 26.19
C PRO A 257 0.31 0.40 25.76
N THR A 258 0.98 -0.68 26.19
CA THR A 258 2.32 -1.02 25.73
C THR A 258 2.29 -1.72 24.37
N GLY A 259 3.23 -1.38 23.49
CA GLY A 259 3.28 -1.88 22.12
C GLY A 259 3.83 -0.86 21.13
N SER A 260 3.59 -1.05 19.84
CA SER A 260 4.09 -0.14 18.80
C SER A 260 3.08 0.01 17.66
N TRP A 261 2.77 1.26 17.31
CA TRP A 261 1.77 1.59 16.30
C TRP A 261 2.18 2.85 15.51
N PRO A 262 1.84 2.94 14.21
CA PRO A 262 2.07 4.16 13.46
C PRO A 262 1.08 5.26 13.87
N VAL A 263 1.53 6.52 13.82
CA VAL A 263 0.63 7.67 13.83
C VAL A 263 -0.28 7.59 12.61
N TYR A 264 -1.59 7.45 12.83
CA TYR A 264 -2.56 7.24 11.75
C TYR A 264 -3.52 8.40 11.53
N ALA A 265 -3.63 9.32 12.49
CA ALA A 265 -4.42 10.54 12.33
C ALA A 265 -3.78 11.69 13.08
N ARG A 266 -3.85 12.89 12.49
CA ARG A 266 -3.21 14.09 13.03
C ARG A 266 -4.16 15.28 12.96
N TYR A 267 -4.26 16.03 14.06
CA TYR A 267 -5.04 17.26 14.12
C TYR A 267 -4.24 18.35 14.82
N ARG A 268 -4.09 19.52 14.18
CA ARG A 268 -3.42 20.67 14.82
C ARG A 268 -4.14 21.10 16.11
N THR A 269 -5.47 20.98 16.12
CA THR A 269 -6.32 21.20 17.27
C THR A 269 -7.55 20.31 17.15
N GLN A 270 -8.04 19.78 18.27
CA GLN A 270 -9.28 19.01 18.31
C GLN A 270 -10.00 19.24 19.65
N THR A 271 -11.33 19.13 19.64
CA THR A 271 -12.09 18.97 20.88
C THR A 271 -12.11 17.49 21.23
N MET A 272 -11.54 17.11 22.37
CA MET A 272 -11.53 15.72 22.83
C MET A 272 -12.65 15.51 23.84
N THR A 273 -13.47 14.48 23.63
CA THR A 273 -14.58 14.13 24.52
C THR A 273 -14.52 12.65 24.86
N GLY A 274 -14.90 12.28 26.07
CA GLY A 274 -14.97 10.89 26.48
C GLY A 274 -15.57 10.73 27.87
N THR A 275 -15.39 9.53 28.44
CA THR A 275 -15.96 9.15 29.73
C THR A 275 -14.83 8.78 30.68
N ASN A 276 -14.82 9.40 31.85
CA ASN A 276 -13.90 9.09 32.94
C ASN A 276 -14.24 7.72 33.57
N PRO A 277 -13.30 7.08 34.30
CA PRO A 277 -13.57 5.81 34.98
C PRO A 277 -14.71 5.87 36.01
N ASP A 278 -15.01 7.05 36.55
CA ASP A 278 -16.12 7.28 37.47
C ASP A 278 -17.49 7.46 36.77
N GLY A 279 -17.53 7.37 35.44
CA GLY A 279 -18.72 7.51 34.62
C GLY A 279 -19.08 8.95 34.24
N THR A 280 -18.38 9.96 34.77
CA THR A 280 -18.54 11.35 34.31
C THR A 280 -17.99 11.54 32.90
N THR A 281 -18.48 12.53 32.17
CA THR A 281 -17.98 12.83 30.81
C THR A 281 -17.12 14.10 30.83
N TYR A 282 -16.10 14.13 29.97
CA TYR A 282 -15.26 15.30 29.75
C TYR A 282 -15.44 15.85 28.33
N ASN A 283 -15.13 17.14 28.18
CA ASN A 283 -15.15 17.86 26.93
C ASN A 283 -14.05 18.93 26.96
N ASP A 284 -12.91 18.59 26.36
CA ASP A 284 -11.70 19.42 26.35
C ASP A 284 -11.55 20.08 24.97
N PRO A 285 -11.98 21.34 24.82
CA PRO A 285 -11.83 22.07 23.57
C PRO A 285 -10.39 22.51 23.36
N GLY A 286 -9.96 22.54 22.09
CA GLY A 286 -8.70 23.19 21.72
C GLY A 286 -7.44 22.39 22.07
N VAL A 287 -7.54 21.08 22.27
CA VAL A 287 -6.38 20.22 22.53
C VAL A 287 -5.43 20.27 21.33
N PRO A 288 -4.20 20.79 21.48
CA PRO A 288 -3.32 21.04 20.36
C PRO A 288 -2.41 19.84 20.02
N TYR A 289 -1.96 19.80 18.77
CA TYR A 289 -0.90 18.90 18.28
C TYR A 289 -1.19 17.41 18.47
N VAL A 290 -2.39 16.96 18.07
CA VAL A 290 -2.88 15.61 18.31
C VAL A 290 -2.32 14.63 17.28
N ASN A 291 -1.62 13.59 17.73
CA ASN A 291 -1.09 12.51 16.89
C ASN A 291 -1.62 11.17 17.42
N TYR A 292 -2.71 10.67 16.84
CA TYR A 292 -3.30 9.38 17.22
C TYR A 292 -2.44 8.23 16.72
N PHE A 293 -2.12 7.30 17.62
CA PHE A 293 -1.35 6.09 17.29
C PHE A 293 -2.13 4.80 17.56
N ARG A 294 -3.13 4.81 18.46
CA ARG A 294 -3.96 3.62 18.71
C ARG A 294 -5.36 3.96 19.23
N GLY A 295 -6.39 3.79 18.40
CA GLY A 295 -7.78 3.95 18.85
C GLY A 295 -8.08 5.38 19.36
N GLY A 296 -8.23 5.56 20.66
CA GLY A 296 -8.37 6.89 21.28
C GLY A 296 -7.04 7.51 21.73
N ASP A 297 -5.95 6.74 21.75
CA ASP A 297 -4.68 7.12 22.36
C ASP A 297 -3.85 7.98 21.39
N ALA A 298 -3.40 9.13 21.87
CA ALA A 298 -2.64 10.09 21.10
C ALA A 298 -1.48 10.73 21.89
N ILE A 299 -0.45 11.16 21.17
CA ILE A 299 0.53 12.13 21.69
C ILE A 299 -0.02 13.53 21.40
N HIS A 300 -0.18 14.36 22.43
CA HIS A 300 -0.69 15.72 22.26
C HIS A 300 -0.26 16.67 23.38
N GLY A 301 -0.54 17.97 23.21
CA GLY A 301 -0.38 18.94 24.27
C GLY A 301 -1.57 18.90 25.23
N PHE A 302 -1.33 18.95 26.54
CA PHE A 302 -2.40 19.14 27.52
C PHE A 302 -1.85 19.89 28.73
N GLN A 303 -2.58 20.89 29.24
CA GLN A 303 -2.09 21.68 30.37
C GLN A 303 -2.25 20.89 31.68
N ARG A 304 -1.13 20.64 32.36
CA ARG A 304 -1.10 19.96 33.67
C ARG A 304 -0.25 20.75 34.66
N ALA A 305 -0.48 20.53 35.95
CA ALA A 305 0.33 21.13 37.02
C ALA A 305 1.75 20.55 37.08
N SER A 306 1.91 19.28 36.70
CA SER A 306 3.18 18.56 36.65
C SER A 306 3.20 17.55 35.50
N TYR A 307 4.41 17.13 35.12
CA TYR A 307 4.64 16.08 34.12
C TYR A 307 5.58 15.00 34.66
N GLY A 308 5.43 13.77 34.17
CA GLY A 308 6.24 12.61 34.52
C GLY A 308 5.49 11.52 35.29
N THR A 309 4.16 11.60 35.37
CA THR A 309 3.31 10.65 36.10
C THR A 309 1.97 10.48 35.41
N GLU A 310 1.38 9.32 35.54
CA GLU A 310 0.05 8.96 35.04
C GLU A 310 -1.04 9.97 35.46
N GLN A 311 -1.70 10.58 34.46
CA GLN A 311 -2.78 11.58 34.65
C GLN A 311 -3.85 11.56 33.56
N SER A 312 -3.60 10.90 32.42
CA SER A 312 -4.47 10.89 31.25
C SER A 312 -5.41 9.67 31.25
N LEU A 313 -6.24 9.55 30.20
CA LEU A 313 -7.07 8.37 29.93
C LEU A 313 -6.54 7.51 28.78
N GLY A 314 -5.21 7.41 28.67
CA GLY A 314 -4.52 6.60 27.66
C GLY A 314 -3.58 7.42 26.77
N CYS A 315 -3.80 8.72 26.63
CA CYS A 315 -2.94 9.63 25.87
C CYS A 315 -1.56 9.82 26.51
N VAL A 316 -0.58 10.22 25.69
CA VAL A 316 0.73 10.72 26.12
C VAL A 316 0.68 12.24 26.08
N GLU A 317 0.42 12.85 27.23
CA GLU A 317 0.23 14.29 27.37
C GLU A 317 1.55 15.01 27.64
N LEU A 318 1.80 16.09 26.89
CA LEU A 318 3.01 16.90 26.97
C LEU A 318 2.72 18.36 27.33
N PRO A 319 3.70 19.10 27.86
CA PRO A 319 3.66 20.55 27.86
C PRO A 319 3.42 21.09 26.44
N TYR A 320 2.67 22.17 26.27
CA TYR A 320 2.35 22.70 24.93
C TYR A 320 3.58 23.00 24.07
N ALA A 321 4.65 23.53 24.67
CA ALA A 321 5.90 23.79 23.95
C ALA A 321 6.57 22.49 23.46
N ALA A 322 6.55 21.44 24.30
CA ALA A 322 7.04 20.11 23.95
C ALA A 322 6.19 19.47 22.84
N ALA A 323 4.87 19.52 22.96
CA ALA A 323 3.95 19.01 21.94
C ALA A 323 4.13 19.71 20.58
N ALA A 324 4.36 21.04 20.59
CA ALA A 324 4.65 21.80 19.38
C ALA A 324 5.94 21.33 18.69
N GLN A 325 6.98 21.01 19.45
CA GLN A 325 8.22 20.45 18.90
C GLN A 325 7.99 19.04 18.34
N VAL A 326 7.34 18.16 19.11
CA VAL A 326 7.01 16.80 18.67
C VAL A 326 6.20 16.82 17.37
N TRP A 327 5.23 17.73 17.23
CA TRP A 327 4.45 17.90 16.00
C TRP A 327 5.30 18.11 14.75
N THR A 328 6.46 18.75 14.89
CA THR A 328 7.40 18.98 13.77
C THR A 328 8.33 17.81 13.51
N LEU A 329 8.50 16.90 14.48
CA LEU A 329 9.44 15.78 14.42
C LEU A 329 8.79 14.47 14.00
N ILE A 330 7.47 14.34 14.15
CA ILE A 330 6.71 13.14 13.79
C ILE A 330 5.61 13.47 12.79
N ASP A 331 5.27 12.52 11.94
CA ASP A 331 4.17 12.62 10.97
C ASP A 331 3.41 11.29 10.84
N TYR A 332 2.45 11.22 9.93
CA TYR A 332 1.78 9.98 9.52
C TYR A 332 2.82 8.88 9.28
N GLY A 333 2.54 7.69 9.80
CA GLY A 333 3.44 6.55 9.69
C GLY A 333 4.56 6.49 10.73
N THR A 334 4.87 7.59 11.43
CA THR A 334 5.88 7.57 12.51
C THR A 334 5.48 6.56 13.57
N ILE A 335 6.40 5.65 13.91
CA ILE A 335 6.13 4.60 14.88
C ILE A 335 6.22 5.18 16.29
N VAL A 336 5.15 5.00 17.06
CA VAL A 336 5.08 5.27 18.49
C VAL A 336 5.22 3.95 19.22
N THR A 337 6.29 3.82 20.01
CA THR A 337 6.52 2.66 20.89
C THR A 337 6.32 3.08 22.34
N VAL A 338 5.56 2.27 23.08
CA VAL A 338 5.34 2.46 24.52
C VAL A 338 5.87 1.24 25.26
N THR A 339 6.78 1.44 26.20
CA THR A 339 7.38 0.39 27.03
C THR A 339 7.20 0.68 28.52
N PRO A 340 7.12 -0.36 29.38
CA PRO A 340 7.12 -0.20 30.83
C PRO A 340 8.24 0.68 31.37
#